data_AF-U2EDX0-F1
#
_entry.id   AF-U2EDX0-F1
#
_cell.length_a   1.000
_cell.length_b   1.000
_cell.length_c   1.000
_cell.angle_alpha   90.00
_cell.angle_beta   90.00
_cell.angle_gamma   90.00
#
_symmetry.space_group_name_H-M   'P 1'
#
loop_
_entity.id
_entity.type
_entity.pdbx_description
1 polymer ?
#
loop_
_entity_poly.entity_id
_entity_poly.type
_entity_poly.pdbx_seq_one_letter_code
_entity_poly.pdbx_strand_id
1 'polypeptide(L)'
;MLEVNSSENRMAYVDHIRLLVITLVVFAHANMTYSGVGSWYYMENSVEVMNTFELLFFGVLNAVIASFSMGLLFLLAGYFVPVAYDRKGFFKFIKSRVLRLLIPTLIYVFLIQPFICYILLNDYYGYKDPSFFQNIKQ
;
A
#
# COMPACT_ATOMS: atom_id res chain seq x y z
N MET A 1 26.53 30.96 -11.76
CA MET A 1 25.08 31.20 -11.64
C MET A 1 24.38 29.86 -11.46
N LEU A 2 24.33 29.37 -10.22
CA LEU A 2 23.43 28.32 -9.77
C LEU A 2 23.01 28.71 -8.36
N GLU A 3 21.96 29.52 -8.26
CA GLU A 3 21.27 29.73 -6.99
C GLU A 3 20.65 28.39 -6.59
N VAL A 4 21.36 27.64 -5.75
CA VAL A 4 20.76 26.57 -4.97
C VAL A 4 19.86 27.28 -3.96
N ASN A 5 18.61 27.52 -4.38
CA ASN A 5 17.57 28.03 -3.52
C ASN A 5 17.48 27.11 -2.30
N SER A 6 17.84 27.66 -1.13
CA SER A 6 17.81 26.97 0.16
C SER A 6 16.37 26.58 0.48
N SER A 7 15.95 25.40 0.04
CA SER A 7 14.66 24.85 0.42
C SER A 7 14.71 24.54 1.92
N GLU A 8 14.03 25.36 2.71
CA GLU A 8 13.76 25.24 4.15
C GLU A 8 13.95 23.80 4.68
N ASN A 9 15.04 23.56 5.40
CA ASN A 9 15.25 22.46 6.36
C ASN A 9 14.61 21.10 5.99
N ARG A 10 14.80 20.61 4.75
CA ARG A 10 14.39 19.27 4.34
C ARG A 10 15.43 18.25 4.79
N MET A 11 15.03 17.31 5.65
CA MET A 11 15.91 16.24 6.13
C MET A 11 16.07 15.15 5.06
N ALA A 12 17.12 15.25 4.25
CA ALA A 12 17.42 14.30 3.16
C ALA A 12 17.48 12.83 3.63
N TYR A 13 17.96 12.58 4.85
CA TYR A 13 18.01 11.24 5.43
C TYR A 13 16.62 10.60 5.61
N VAL A 14 15.62 11.39 6.02
CA VAL A 14 14.24 10.92 6.17
C VAL A 14 13.62 10.58 4.82
N ASP A 15 13.92 11.39 3.80
CA ASP A 15 13.49 11.13 2.43
C ASP A 15 14.12 9.82 1.90
N HIS A 16 15.39 9.54 2.20
CA HIS A 16 16.05 8.28 1.82
C HIS A 16 15.44 7.06 2.52
N ILE A 17 15.15 7.14 3.83
CA ILE A 17 14.46 6.04 4.54
C ILE A 17 13.10 5.80 3.91
N ARG A 18 12.32 6.87 3.67
CA ARG A 18 11.00 6.74 3.06
C ARG A 18 11.10 6.06 1.68
N LEU A 19 12.06 6.47 0.87
CA LEU A 19 12.30 5.88 -0.45
C LEU A 19 12.66 4.39 -0.35
N LEU A 20 13.55 4.03 0.58
CA LEU A 20 13.91 2.63 0.84
C LEU A 20 12.67 1.80 1.21
N VAL A 21 11.83 2.30 2.12
CA VAL A 21 10.63 1.59 2.58
C VAL A 21 9.58 1.47 1.47
N ILE A 22 9.38 2.51 0.66
CA ILE A 22 8.46 2.45 -0.49
C ILE A 22 8.94 1.42 -1.51
N THR A 23 10.23 1.37 -1.81
CA THR A 23 10.82 0.36 -2.71
C THR A 23 10.60 -1.07 -2.17
N LEU A 24 10.74 -1.27 -0.87
CA LEU A 24 10.46 -2.55 -0.23
C LEU A 24 8.99 -2.97 -0.35
N VAL A 25 8.05 -2.02 -0.22
CA VAL A 25 6.61 -2.29 -0.45
C VAL A 25 6.35 -2.71 -1.90
N VAL A 26 7.00 -2.07 -2.88
CA VAL A 26 6.90 -2.48 -4.29
C VAL A 26 7.42 -3.92 -4.47
N PHE A 27 8.53 -4.27 -3.82
CA PHE A 27 9.07 -5.63 -3.85
C PHE A 27 8.12 -6.66 -3.20
N ALA A 28 7.43 -6.30 -2.12
CA ALA A 28 6.39 -7.14 -1.52
C ALA A 28 5.22 -7.40 -2.49
N HIS A 29 4.76 -6.38 -3.23
CA HIS A 29 3.72 -6.57 -4.25
C HIS A 29 4.19 -7.45 -5.42
N ALA A 30 5.44 -7.29 -5.86
CA ALA A 30 6.03 -8.19 -6.85
C ALA A 30 6.05 -9.64 -6.33
N ASN A 31 6.47 -9.83 -5.08
CA ASN A 31 6.44 -11.13 -4.41
C ASN A 31 5.04 -11.76 -4.42
N MET A 32 3.99 -11.01 -4.04
CA MET A 32 2.60 -11.50 -4.07
C MET A 32 2.13 -11.90 -5.48
N THR A 33 2.57 -11.16 -6.50
CA THR A 33 2.18 -11.41 -7.90
C THR A 33 2.78 -12.72 -8.44
N TYR A 34 4.05 -13.00 -8.11
CA TYR A 34 4.78 -14.17 -8.64
C TYR A 34 4.72 -15.42 -7.76
N SER A 35 4.61 -15.26 -6.44
CA SER A 35 4.58 -16.41 -5.51
C SER A 35 3.17 -16.95 -5.27
N GLY A 36 2.12 -16.22 -5.65
CA GLY A 36 0.73 -16.56 -5.29
C GLY A 36 0.44 -16.48 -3.78
N VAL A 37 1.39 -15.99 -2.98
CA VAL A 37 1.23 -15.86 -1.52
C VAL A 37 0.58 -14.52 -1.19
N GLY A 38 -0.68 -14.57 -0.71
CA GLY A 38 -1.44 -13.40 -0.26
C GLY A 38 -2.74 -13.20 -1.04
N SER A 39 -3.36 -12.03 -0.90
CA SER A 39 -4.54 -11.65 -1.69
C SER A 39 -4.17 -10.50 -2.63
N TRP A 40 -4.21 -10.75 -3.94
CA TRP A 40 -3.90 -9.77 -4.98
C TRP A 40 -4.80 -9.97 -6.19
N TYR A 41 -5.00 -8.92 -6.98
CA TYR A 41 -5.94 -8.95 -8.13
C TYR A 41 -5.44 -9.79 -9.30
N TYR A 42 -4.12 -9.89 -9.48
CA TYR A 42 -3.51 -10.62 -10.57
C TYR A 42 -2.41 -11.51 -10.00
N MET A 43 -2.55 -12.81 -10.19
CA MET A 43 -1.51 -13.78 -9.86
C MET A 43 -1.11 -14.45 -11.16
N GLU A 44 0.19 -14.51 -11.44
CA GLU A 44 0.68 -15.23 -12.62
C GLU A 44 0.43 -16.73 -12.40
N ASN A 45 -0.19 -17.43 -13.35
CA ASN A 45 -0.63 -18.83 -13.21
C ASN A 45 0.52 -19.87 -13.12
N SER A 46 1.77 -19.44 -12.93
CA SER A 46 2.93 -20.33 -12.79
C SER A 46 3.10 -20.96 -11.40
N VAL A 47 2.16 -20.74 -10.47
CA VAL A 47 2.26 -21.17 -9.06
C VAL A 47 2.00 -22.68 -8.87
N GLU A 48 1.55 -23.40 -9.89
CA GLU A 48 1.20 -24.83 -9.78
C GLU A 48 2.38 -25.76 -9.41
N VAL A 49 3.62 -25.24 -9.30
CA VAL A 49 4.82 -26.06 -9.03
C VAL A 49 5.72 -25.51 -7.91
N MET A 50 5.20 -24.69 -6.98
CA MET A 50 6.01 -24.27 -5.83
C MET A 50 6.13 -25.39 -4.79
N ASN A 51 7.38 -25.70 -4.40
CA ASN A 51 7.62 -26.64 -3.31
C ASN A 51 7.39 -25.97 -1.93
N THR A 52 7.27 -26.76 -0.86
CA THR A 52 7.02 -26.27 0.51
C THR A 52 8.08 -25.26 0.98
N PHE A 53 9.33 -25.42 0.53
CA PHE A 53 10.42 -24.54 0.92
C PHE A 53 10.30 -23.15 0.26
N GLU A 54 9.97 -23.10 -1.03
CA GLU A 54 9.72 -21.86 -1.77
C GLU A 54 8.53 -21.10 -1.18
N LEU A 55 7.44 -21.81 -0.86
CA LEU A 55 6.27 -21.22 -0.22
C LEU A 55 6.63 -20.59 1.13
N LEU A 56 7.39 -21.31 1.96
CA LEU A 56 7.86 -20.80 3.24
C LEU A 56 8.77 -19.59 3.06
N PHE A 57 9.69 -19.64 2.11
CA PHE A 57 10.63 -18.55 1.82
C PHE A 57 9.88 -17.27 1.42
N PHE A 58 8.99 -17.34 0.43
CA PHE A 58 8.22 -16.18 -0.03
C PHE A 58 7.22 -15.68 1.02
N GLY A 59 6.64 -16.57 1.81
CA GLY A 59 5.75 -16.21 2.92
C GLY A 59 6.48 -15.45 4.03
N VAL A 60 7.64 -15.96 4.47
CA VAL A 60 8.47 -15.29 5.49
C VAL A 60 9.01 -13.96 4.95
N LEU A 61 9.50 -13.93 3.71
CA LEU A 61 9.98 -12.72 3.05
C LEU A 61 8.89 -11.63 3.04
N ASN A 62 7.67 -11.98 2.62
CA ASN A 62 6.55 -11.05 2.61
C ASN A 62 6.19 -10.56 4.01
N ALA A 63 6.11 -11.47 4.98
CA ALA A 63 5.75 -11.14 6.36
C ALA A 63 6.78 -10.19 7.00
N VAL A 64 8.07 -10.43 6.78
CA VAL A 64 9.15 -9.56 7.26
C VAL A 64 9.00 -8.19 6.61
N ILE A 65 8.96 -8.11 5.29
CA ILE A 65 8.87 -6.83 4.57
C ILE A 65 7.63 -6.04 5.00
N ALA A 66 6.47 -6.68 5.07
CA ALA A 66 5.20 -6.01 5.41
C ALA A 66 5.19 -5.49 6.86
N SER A 67 5.67 -6.28 7.82
CA SER A 67 5.59 -5.96 9.25
C SER A 67 6.41 -4.72 9.62
N PHE A 68 7.67 -4.61 9.16
CA PHE A 68 8.49 -3.45 9.50
C PHE A 68 8.23 -2.26 8.57
N SER A 69 7.90 -2.47 7.29
CA SER A 69 7.72 -1.35 6.34
C SER A 69 6.53 -0.47 6.73
N MET A 70 5.39 -1.08 7.04
CA MET A 70 4.22 -0.32 7.49
C MET A 70 4.48 0.34 8.84
N GLY A 71 5.14 -0.36 9.78
CA GLY A 71 5.53 0.19 11.07
C GLY A 71 6.43 1.42 10.96
N LEU A 72 7.46 1.39 10.10
CA LEU A 72 8.37 2.52 9.88
C LEU A 72 7.66 3.72 9.24
N LEU A 73 6.79 3.50 8.25
CA LEU A 73 6.02 4.59 7.65
C LEU A 73 5.09 5.25 8.67
N PHE A 74 4.42 4.47 9.52
CA PHE A 74 3.58 5.01 10.58
C PHE A 74 4.39 5.73 11.67
N LEU A 75 5.55 5.20 12.05
CA LEU A 75 6.47 5.84 12.99
C LEU A 75 6.92 7.20 12.47
N LEU A 76 7.39 7.25 11.22
CA LEU A 76 7.78 8.51 10.57
C LEU A 76 6.59 9.47 10.49
N ALA A 77 5.42 8.98 10.08
CA ALA A 77 4.22 9.81 10.02
C ALA A 77 3.85 10.40 11.40
N GLY A 78 3.94 9.59 12.46
CA GLY A 78 3.69 10.00 13.84
C GLY A 78 4.71 11.00 14.37
N TYR A 79 6.00 10.79 14.09
CA TYR A 79 7.07 11.71 14.50
C TYR A 79 6.86 13.14 13.95
N PHE A 80 6.35 13.27 12.73
CA PHE A 80 6.07 14.57 12.11
C PHE A 80 4.67 15.14 12.43
N VAL A 81 3.81 14.42 13.15
CA VAL A 81 2.49 14.92 13.58
C VAL A 81 2.58 16.19 14.42
N PRO A 82 3.32 16.26 15.54
CA PRO A 82 3.30 17.42 16.43
C PRO A 82 3.79 18.70 15.74
N VAL A 83 4.90 18.61 15.00
CA VAL A 83 5.45 19.73 14.22
C VAL A 83 4.46 20.25 13.18
N ALA A 84 3.72 19.34 12.51
CA ALA A 84 2.70 19.72 11.54
C ALA A 84 1.41 20.25 12.19
N TYR A 85 1.11 19.82 13.41
CA TYR A 85 -0.02 20.27 14.19
C TYR A 85 0.18 21.71 14.67
N ASP A 86 1.34 22.01 15.25
CA ASP A 86 1.68 23.34 15.78
C ASP A 86 1.71 24.41 14.68
N ARG A 87 2.12 24.06 13.46
CA ARG A 87 2.15 25.00 12.32
C ARG A 87 0.79 25.30 11.70
N LYS A 88 -0.23 24.43 11.85
CA LYS A 88 -1.49 24.52 11.09
C LYS A 88 -2.75 24.69 11.95
N GLY A 89 -2.68 24.32 13.23
CA GLY A 89 -3.85 24.24 14.11
C GLY A 89 -4.78 23.05 13.78
N PHE A 90 -5.64 22.70 14.74
CA PHE A 90 -6.46 21.48 14.75
C PHE A 90 -7.29 21.27 13.47
N PHE A 91 -8.12 22.24 13.09
CA PHE A 91 -9.08 22.08 11.99
C PHE A 91 -8.41 21.96 10.61
N LYS A 92 -7.38 22.76 10.33
CA LYS A 92 -6.64 22.68 9.05
C LYS A 92 -5.81 21.40 8.96
N PHE A 93 -5.27 20.92 10.08
CA PHE A 93 -4.53 19.67 10.14
C PHE A 93 -5.41 18.47 9.80
N ILE A 94 -6.56 18.31 10.47
CA ILE A 94 -7.50 17.19 10.23
C ILE A 94 -8.10 17.24 8.82
N LYS A 95 -8.61 18.40 8.38
CA LYS A 95 -9.19 18.54 7.03
C LYS A 95 -8.21 18.14 5.94
N SER A 96 -6.94 18.53 6.06
CA SER A 96 -5.92 18.19 5.07
C SER A 96 -5.59 16.69 5.01
N ARG A 97 -5.71 15.96 6.13
CA ARG A 97 -5.45 14.52 6.19
C ARG A 97 -6.66 13.74 5.69
N VAL A 98 -7.85 14.10 6.15
CA VAL A 98 -9.11 13.47 5.73
C VAL A 98 -9.31 13.63 4.23
N LEU A 99 -9.16 14.82 3.65
CA LEU A 99 -9.34 14.97 2.20
C LEU A 99 -8.32 14.20 1.38
N ARG A 100 -7.07 14.07 1.84
CA ARG A 100 -6.03 13.32 1.12
C ARG A 100 -6.11 11.81 1.28
N LEU A 101 -6.68 11.31 2.37
CA LEU A 101 -6.78 9.86 2.60
C LEU A 101 -8.17 9.35 2.21
N LEU A 102 -9.23 10.06 2.60
CA LEU A 102 -10.60 9.59 2.49
C LEU A 102 -11.13 9.74 1.06
N ILE A 103 -10.80 10.83 0.34
CA ILE A 103 -11.24 10.99 -1.06
C ILE A 103 -10.64 9.89 -1.95
N PRO A 104 -9.31 9.64 -1.96
CA PRO A 104 -8.75 8.57 -2.79
C PRO A 104 -9.30 7.18 -2.41
N THR A 105 -9.46 6.91 -1.12
CA THR A 105 -10.01 5.63 -0.65
C THR A 105 -11.46 5.44 -1.07
N LEU A 106 -12.31 6.47 -0.98
CA LEU A 106 -13.70 6.37 -1.46
C LEU A 106 -13.76 6.10 -2.95
N ILE A 107 -12.97 6.83 -3.75
CA ILE A 107 -12.90 6.60 -5.20
C ILE A 107 -12.45 5.17 -5.49
N TYR A 108 -11.43 4.69 -4.78
CA TYR A 108 -10.94 3.33 -4.96
C TYR A 108 -11.99 2.27 -4.60
N VAL A 109 -12.62 2.36 -3.42
CA VAL A 109 -13.59 1.39 -2.93
C VAL A 109 -14.87 1.37 -3.78
N PHE A 110 -15.36 2.53 -4.22
CA PHE A 110 -16.65 2.61 -4.93
C PHE A 110 -16.54 2.54 -6.46
N LEU A 111 -15.42 2.95 -7.06
CA LEU A 111 -15.26 2.92 -8.52
C LEU A 111 -14.27 1.83 -8.93
N ILE A 112 -13.04 1.88 -8.43
CA ILE A 112 -11.93 1.07 -8.96
C ILE A 112 -12.09 -0.40 -8.57
N GLN A 113 -12.36 -0.70 -7.30
CA GLN A 113 -12.52 -2.05 -6.80
C GLN A 113 -13.65 -2.83 -7.49
N PRO A 114 -14.90 -2.32 -7.56
CA PRO A 114 -15.95 -3.03 -8.29
C PRO A 114 -15.64 -3.11 -9.78
N PHE A 115 -15.06 -2.08 -10.40
CA PHE A 115 -14.67 -2.13 -11.81
C PHE A 115 -13.68 -3.28 -12.10
N ILE A 116 -12.65 -3.46 -11.27
CA ILE A 116 -11.69 -4.56 -11.38
C ILE A 116 -12.38 -5.91 -11.17
N CYS A 117 -13.21 -6.04 -10.14
CA CYS A 117 -13.89 -7.31 -9.85
C CYS A 117 -14.91 -7.72 -10.92
N TYR A 118 -15.68 -6.77 -11.45
CA TYR A 118 -16.71 -7.05 -12.46
C TYR A 118 -16.13 -7.33 -13.85
N ILE A 119 -15.03 -6.67 -14.23
CA ILE A 119 -14.49 -6.80 -15.60
C ILE A 119 -13.37 -7.84 -15.64
N LEU A 120 -12.38 -7.75 -14.75
CA LEU A 120 -11.19 -8.60 -14.85
C LEU A 120 -11.42 -9.98 -14.23
N LEU A 121 -12.04 -10.06 -13.05
CA LEU A 121 -12.22 -11.34 -12.35
C LEU A 121 -13.39 -12.17 -12.89
N ASN A 122 -14.46 -11.53 -13.35
CA ASN A 122 -15.58 -12.24 -14.00
C ASN A 122 -15.13 -12.89 -15.33
N ASP A 123 -14.37 -12.16 -16.15
CA ASP A 123 -13.94 -12.63 -17.47
C ASP A 123 -12.77 -13.65 -17.40
N TYR A 124 -11.83 -13.52 -16.45
CA TYR A 124 -10.68 -14.44 -16.34
C TYR A 124 -10.92 -15.68 -15.47
N TYR A 125 -11.73 -15.59 -14.40
CA TYR A 125 -11.90 -16.70 -13.43
C TYR A 125 -13.32 -17.29 -13.38
N GLY A 126 -14.27 -16.81 -14.19
CA GLY A 126 -15.64 -17.33 -14.19
C GLY A 126 -16.35 -17.18 -12.84
N TYR A 127 -15.96 -16.17 -12.05
CA TYR A 127 -16.52 -15.91 -10.72
C TYR A 127 -17.92 -15.31 -10.89
N LYS A 128 -18.96 -16.15 -10.85
CA LYS A 128 -20.36 -15.72 -10.77
C LYS A 128 -20.55 -14.95 -9.45
N ASP A 129 -20.52 -13.64 -9.59
CA ASP A 129 -20.97 -12.62 -8.63
C ASP A 129 -20.07 -12.36 -7.41
N PRO A 130 -18.96 -11.60 -7.54
CA PRO A 130 -18.27 -11.02 -6.40
C PRO A 130 -19.04 -9.77 -5.93
N SER A 131 -20.23 -9.98 -5.37
CA SER A 131 -21.04 -8.90 -4.82
C SER A 131 -20.42 -8.36 -3.53
N PHE A 132 -20.24 -7.03 -3.46
CA PHE A 132 -19.66 -6.29 -2.32
C PHE A 132 -20.25 -6.70 -0.94
N PHE A 133 -21.49 -7.18 -0.92
CA PHE A 133 -22.24 -7.52 0.28
C PHE A 133 -22.06 -8.96 0.77
N GLN A 134 -21.36 -9.83 0.04
CA GLN A 134 -21.22 -11.23 0.45
C GLN A 134 -20.23 -11.38 1.63
N ASN A 135 -19.21 -10.53 1.72
CA ASN A 135 -18.22 -10.51 2.80
C ASN A 135 -18.74 -9.91 4.13
N ILE A 136 -19.96 -9.38 4.19
CA ILE A 136 -20.53 -8.75 5.41
C ILE A 136 -21.40 -9.76 6.20
N LYS A 137 -21.62 -10.96 5.66
CA LYS A 137 -22.42 -12.03 6.31
C LYS A 137 -21.59 -13.17 6.93
N GLN A 138 -20.26 -13.06 6.96
CA GLN A 138 -19.38 -13.97 7.73
C GLN A 138 -18.91 -13.27 9.01
#